data_AF-A0A6J1W0K9-F1
#
_entry.id   AF-A0A6J1W0K9-F1
#
_cell.length_a   1.000
_cell.length_b   1.000
_cell.length_c   1.000
_cell.angle_alpha   90.00
_cell.angle_beta   90.00
_cell.angle_gamma   90.00
#
_symmetry.space_group_name_H-M   'P 1'
#
loop_
_entity.id
_entity.type
_entity.pdbx_description
1 polymer ?
#
loop_
_entity_poly.entity_id
_entity_poly.type
_entity_poly.pdbx_seq_one_letter_code
_entity_poly.pdbx_strand_id
1 'polypeptide(L)'
;MFKHSEETCFQLIAHGGLDAILFWCRWSDPLVLRHCAAALANCAMYGGQANQRRMVEKKAAEWLFPLAFSKEDDLVQFQACLAIAVLATNKEIEKEVENSGTLALVEPFIATLDPGRFTHSWLGSSDNSQGRTADDLQCLVPLLDSSRLEAQCIAAFYLCVEAAIKARQKKTEIFAEIGAIQSLKRIVCYSANGTTSMLAKRALCTMGEEVPRRLLPTVPNWKTPEVQKWLQQIGFVKYCARFLERQVDGDLLLRLSEEDLLSDLSMSSSITRKRFFRELTELKTYANYSTCDRSNLADWLASVDPKFRQYTYNLVTCGIDRNFLHRVTEQQLQDDCRISLGFHRVRILSAAREMLHSPLPCISRKSALEGTDVFISYRRRTGSQLASLLKVHLQLHGFSVFLDVEKLEAGKFEDKLTQSVMGARNFVLVLSVQALDRCKGDEACKDWVHKEIATALSGQKNIIPVTDHFDWPDPEELPEDMRAILKFNGIKWSHEYQEATIEKLIRFLQGRSSQDSSSAGSDNSLECGTPLEQS
;
A
#
# COMPACT_ATOMS: atom_id res chain seq x y z
N MET A 1 -35.14 -1.30 -1.61
CA MET A 1 -34.65 -2.64 -1.19
C MET A 1 -33.43 -2.45 -0.29
N PHE A 2 -33.22 -3.31 0.72
CA PHE A 2 -32.08 -3.29 1.67
C PHE A 2 -31.92 -2.07 2.60
N LYS A 3 -33.01 -1.38 2.97
CA LYS A 3 -32.97 -0.17 3.82
C LYS A 3 -33.57 -0.32 5.23
N HIS A 4 -34.01 -1.52 5.61
CA HIS A 4 -34.81 -1.69 6.83
C HIS A 4 -33.96 -2.13 8.03
N SER A 5 -33.32 -3.29 7.96
CA SER A 5 -32.43 -3.80 9.02
C SER A 5 -31.44 -4.83 8.48
N GLU A 6 -30.36 -5.08 9.22
CA GLU A 6 -29.38 -6.12 8.88
C GLU A 6 -30.04 -7.50 8.69
N GLU A 7 -31.06 -7.81 9.49
CA GLU A 7 -31.84 -9.05 9.38
C GLU A 7 -32.63 -9.13 8.07
N THR A 8 -33.30 -8.04 7.67
CA THR A 8 -33.99 -8.02 6.37
C THR A 8 -33.01 -8.14 5.20
N CYS A 9 -31.83 -7.52 5.31
CA CYS A 9 -30.76 -7.66 4.32
C CYS A 9 -30.28 -9.12 4.24
N PHE A 10 -30.08 -9.75 5.39
CA PHE A 10 -29.71 -11.16 5.49
C PHE A 10 -30.74 -12.05 4.79
N GLN A 11 -32.03 -11.90 5.10
CA GLN A 11 -33.10 -12.72 4.52
C GLN A 11 -33.18 -12.53 3.00
N LEU A 12 -33.10 -11.30 2.52
CA LEU A 12 -33.10 -11.00 1.08
C LEU A 12 -31.90 -11.62 0.36
N ILE A 13 -30.70 -11.60 0.96
CA ILE A 13 -29.51 -12.27 0.40
C ILE A 13 -29.71 -13.79 0.41
N ALA A 14 -30.19 -14.36 1.52
CA ALA A 14 -30.39 -15.80 1.66
C ALA A 14 -31.43 -16.36 0.68
N HIS A 15 -32.46 -15.59 0.35
CA HIS A 15 -33.49 -15.95 -0.63
C HIS A 15 -33.13 -15.61 -2.08
N GLY A 16 -31.87 -15.27 -2.38
CA GLY A 16 -31.39 -15.04 -3.75
C GLY A 16 -31.71 -13.65 -4.33
N GLY A 17 -32.20 -12.71 -3.52
CA GLY A 17 -32.47 -11.34 -3.95
C GLY A 17 -31.21 -10.60 -4.40
N LEU A 18 -30.06 -10.87 -3.78
CA LEU A 18 -28.78 -10.32 -4.22
C LEU A 18 -28.35 -10.90 -5.57
N ASP A 19 -28.52 -12.20 -5.79
CA ASP A 19 -28.18 -12.85 -7.07
C ASP A 19 -28.99 -12.26 -8.24
N ALA A 20 -30.28 -12.00 -8.02
CA ALA A 20 -31.14 -11.35 -9.00
C ALA A 20 -30.64 -9.94 -9.37
N ILE A 21 -30.24 -9.14 -8.37
CA ILE A 21 -29.70 -7.79 -8.62
C ILE A 21 -28.37 -7.86 -9.38
N LEU A 22 -27.46 -8.75 -8.97
CA LEU A 22 -26.17 -8.91 -9.64
C LEU A 22 -26.35 -9.38 -11.09
N PHE A 23 -27.35 -10.21 -11.36
CA PHE A 23 -27.73 -10.59 -12.71
C PHE A 23 -28.26 -9.40 -13.54
N TRP A 24 -29.12 -8.55 -12.95
CA TRP A 24 -29.66 -7.36 -13.62
C TRP A 24 -28.63 -6.25 -13.85
N CYS A 25 -27.49 -6.25 -13.16
CA CYS A 25 -26.37 -5.34 -13.44
C CYS A 25 -25.78 -5.52 -14.85
N ARG A 26 -26.14 -6.60 -15.56
CA ARG A 26 -25.73 -6.87 -16.96
C ARG A 26 -26.62 -6.20 -18.01
N TRP A 27 -27.76 -5.66 -17.59
CA TRP A 27 -28.73 -5.08 -18.52
C TRP A 27 -28.30 -3.67 -18.96
N SER A 28 -28.92 -3.15 -20.01
CA SER A 28 -28.62 -1.81 -20.54
C SER A 28 -29.71 -0.78 -20.23
N ASP A 29 -30.77 -1.17 -19.50
CA ASP A 29 -31.86 -0.26 -19.14
C ASP A 29 -31.41 0.67 -17.99
N PRO A 30 -31.34 2.00 -18.22
CA PRO A 30 -30.89 2.96 -17.20
C PRO A 30 -31.71 2.93 -15.90
N LEU A 31 -33.02 2.68 -15.98
CA LEU A 31 -33.88 2.62 -14.78
C LEU A 31 -33.58 1.38 -13.94
N VAL A 32 -33.38 0.23 -14.60
CA VAL A 32 -33.00 -1.02 -13.93
C VAL A 32 -31.63 -0.86 -13.26
N LEU A 33 -30.67 -0.28 -13.96
CA LEU A 33 -29.32 -0.06 -13.42
C LEU A 33 -29.31 0.92 -12.24
N ARG A 34 -30.13 1.99 -12.27
CA ARG A 34 -30.35 2.88 -11.11
C ARG A 34 -30.84 2.12 -9.88
N HIS A 35 -31.84 1.25 -10.05
CA HIS A 35 -32.37 0.46 -8.95
C HIS A 35 -31.36 -0.57 -8.43
N CYS A 36 -30.58 -1.20 -9.32
CA CYS A 36 -29.54 -2.14 -8.94
C CYS A 36 -28.42 -1.46 -8.14
N ALA A 37 -27.87 -0.36 -8.64
CA ALA A 37 -26.81 0.38 -7.97
C ALA A 37 -27.26 0.90 -6.59
N ALA A 38 -28.47 1.47 -6.51
CA ALA A 38 -29.04 1.91 -5.24
C ALA A 38 -29.27 0.75 -4.26
N ALA A 39 -29.72 -0.42 -4.74
CA ALA A 39 -29.91 -1.60 -3.90
C ALA A 39 -28.59 -2.13 -3.34
N LEU A 40 -27.53 -2.18 -4.15
CA LEU A 40 -26.19 -2.58 -3.72
C LEU A 40 -25.61 -1.59 -2.72
N ALA A 41 -25.76 -0.28 -2.94
CA ALA A 41 -25.32 0.76 -2.00
C ALA A 41 -26.04 0.63 -0.65
N ASN A 42 -27.36 0.44 -0.65
CA ASN A 42 -28.12 0.22 0.59
C ASN A 42 -27.68 -1.07 1.30
N CYS A 43 -27.49 -2.17 0.55
CA CYS A 43 -27.04 -3.43 1.12
C CYS A 43 -25.66 -3.29 1.77
N ALA A 44 -24.74 -2.53 1.16
CA ALA A 44 -23.43 -2.26 1.74
C ALA A 44 -23.52 -1.38 3.01
N MET A 45 -24.35 -0.34 2.98
CA MET A 45 -24.51 0.64 4.07
C MET A 45 -25.27 0.07 5.29
N TYR A 46 -26.37 -0.64 5.07
CA TYR A 46 -27.30 -1.07 6.12
C TYR A 46 -27.30 -2.58 6.36
N GLY A 47 -26.51 -3.35 5.60
CA GLY A 47 -26.47 -4.80 5.71
C GLY A 47 -25.59 -5.32 6.85
N GLY A 48 -24.67 -4.53 7.39
CA GLY A 48 -23.71 -4.98 8.40
C GLY A 48 -22.61 -5.88 7.84
N GLN A 49 -21.58 -6.15 8.66
CA GLN A 49 -20.34 -6.81 8.23
C GLN A 49 -20.56 -8.21 7.65
N ALA A 50 -21.46 -9.01 8.23
CA ALA A 50 -21.73 -10.37 7.76
C ALA A 50 -22.36 -10.40 6.35
N ASN A 51 -23.24 -9.44 6.04
CA ASN A 51 -23.84 -9.35 4.72
C ASN A 51 -22.87 -8.74 3.70
N GLN A 52 -21.99 -7.81 4.11
CA GLN A 52 -20.89 -7.32 3.27
C GLN A 52 -19.96 -8.47 2.82
N ARG A 53 -19.64 -9.41 3.73
CA ARG A 53 -18.90 -10.63 3.36
C ARG A 53 -19.60 -11.42 2.28
N ARG A 54 -20.90 -11.69 2.44
CA ARG A 54 -21.68 -12.40 1.41
C ARG A 54 -21.75 -11.67 0.07
N MET A 55 -21.79 -10.33 0.10
CA MET A 55 -21.72 -9.53 -1.13
C MET A 55 -20.42 -9.80 -1.88
N VAL A 56 -19.28 -9.80 -1.18
CA VAL A 56 -17.97 -10.07 -1.78
C VAL A 56 -17.82 -11.53 -2.21
N GLU A 57 -18.29 -12.49 -1.41
CA GLU A 57 -18.34 -13.92 -1.79
C GLU A 57 -19.12 -14.15 -3.10
N LYS A 58 -20.21 -13.41 -3.30
CA LYS A 58 -21.01 -13.40 -4.54
C LYS A 58 -20.46 -12.48 -5.63
N LYS A 59 -19.21 -12.00 -5.49
CA LYS A 59 -18.49 -11.15 -6.46
C LYS A 59 -19.16 -9.80 -6.75
N ALA A 60 -19.90 -9.24 -5.79
CA ALA A 60 -20.54 -7.94 -5.98
C ALA A 60 -19.54 -6.82 -6.32
N ALA A 61 -18.33 -6.87 -5.78
CA ALA A 61 -17.27 -5.89 -6.09
C ALA A 61 -16.87 -5.88 -7.58
N GLU A 62 -16.84 -7.04 -8.23
CA GLU A 62 -16.58 -7.18 -9.68
C GLU A 62 -17.76 -6.63 -10.49
N TRP A 63 -19.00 -6.94 -10.09
CA TRP A 63 -20.22 -6.48 -10.78
C TRP A 63 -20.54 -4.99 -10.58
N LEU A 64 -19.92 -4.33 -9.61
CA LEU A 64 -19.97 -2.88 -9.47
C LEU A 64 -19.11 -2.15 -10.51
N PHE A 65 -18.13 -2.82 -11.12
CA PHE A 65 -17.22 -2.22 -12.10
C PHE A 65 -17.96 -1.62 -13.31
N PRO A 66 -18.85 -2.36 -14.01
CA PRO A 66 -19.58 -1.79 -15.16
C PRO A 66 -20.45 -0.59 -14.79
N LEU A 67 -21.03 -0.60 -13.58
CA LEU A 67 -21.86 0.48 -13.06
C LEU A 67 -21.05 1.72 -12.69
N ALA A 68 -19.85 1.53 -12.12
CA ALA A 68 -18.94 2.63 -11.79
C ALA A 68 -18.28 3.23 -13.06
N PHE A 69 -18.10 2.41 -14.10
CA PHE A 69 -17.46 2.81 -15.35
C PHE A 69 -18.43 3.41 -16.39
N SER A 70 -19.75 3.22 -16.25
CA SER A 70 -20.75 3.68 -17.21
C SER A 70 -20.78 5.21 -17.31
N LYS A 71 -20.63 5.81 -18.50
CA LYS A 71 -20.63 7.28 -18.69
C LYS A 71 -22.02 7.90 -18.89
N GLU A 72 -23.07 7.10 -18.79
CA GLU A 72 -24.43 7.51 -19.15
C GLU A 72 -25.17 8.19 -17.99
N ASP A 73 -24.80 7.85 -16.75
CA ASP A 73 -25.54 8.26 -15.56
C ASP A 73 -24.65 8.43 -14.32
N ASP A 74 -24.38 9.70 -13.97
CA ASP A 74 -23.60 10.06 -12.80
C ASP A 74 -24.20 9.51 -11.48
N LEU A 75 -25.52 9.33 -11.40
CA LEU A 75 -26.16 8.81 -10.18
C LEU A 75 -25.90 7.32 -10.03
N VAL A 76 -25.91 6.55 -11.12
CA VAL A 76 -25.56 5.12 -11.13
C VAL A 76 -24.10 4.95 -10.72
N GLN A 77 -23.20 5.72 -11.34
CA GLN A 77 -21.78 5.70 -11.00
C GLN A 77 -21.54 6.05 -9.53
N PHE A 78 -22.22 7.10 -9.02
CA PHE A 78 -22.11 7.50 -7.63
C PHE A 78 -22.57 6.41 -6.66
N GLN A 79 -23.73 5.77 -6.91
CA GLN A 79 -24.22 4.70 -6.05
C GLN A 79 -23.31 3.47 -6.09
N ALA A 80 -22.75 3.14 -7.26
CA ALA A 80 -21.79 2.05 -7.38
C ALA A 80 -20.47 2.35 -6.65
N CYS A 81 -19.94 3.57 -6.80
CA CYS A 81 -18.78 4.07 -6.07
C CYS A 81 -19.02 4.09 -4.56
N LEU A 82 -20.24 4.44 -4.12
CA LEU A 82 -20.60 4.43 -2.71
C LEU A 82 -20.59 3.00 -2.16
N ALA A 83 -21.21 2.06 -2.87
CA ALA A 83 -21.24 0.65 -2.48
C ALA A 83 -19.82 0.08 -2.33
N ILE A 84 -18.94 0.28 -3.32
CA ILE A 84 -17.57 -0.26 -3.28
C ILE A 84 -16.73 0.40 -2.18
N ALA A 85 -16.87 1.70 -1.97
CA ALA A 85 -16.13 2.43 -0.93
C ALA A 85 -16.55 2.00 0.48
N VAL A 86 -17.84 1.71 0.69
CA VAL A 86 -18.35 1.19 1.96
C VAL A 86 -17.81 -0.22 2.21
N LEU A 87 -17.85 -1.10 1.21
CA LEU A 87 -17.28 -2.45 1.31
C LEU A 87 -15.78 -2.41 1.66
N ALA A 88 -15.03 -1.47 1.10
CA ALA A 88 -13.60 -1.28 1.39
C ALA A 88 -13.29 -0.82 2.81
N THR A 89 -14.27 -0.34 3.58
CA THR A 89 -14.05 0.00 5.00
C THR A 89 -14.03 -1.22 5.91
N ASN A 90 -14.54 -2.36 5.43
CA ASN A 90 -14.50 -3.62 6.17
C ASN A 90 -13.15 -4.32 5.95
N LYS A 91 -12.34 -4.36 7.01
CA LYS A 91 -10.98 -4.92 7.01
C LYS A 91 -10.91 -6.41 6.65
N GLU A 92 -11.98 -7.17 6.85
CA GLU A 92 -12.03 -8.60 6.51
C GLU A 92 -12.05 -8.84 5.00
N ILE A 93 -12.59 -7.90 4.22
CA ILE A 93 -12.82 -8.03 2.77
C ILE A 93 -12.09 -6.97 1.94
N GLU A 94 -11.30 -6.11 2.60
CA GLU A 94 -10.63 -4.97 1.97
C GLU A 94 -9.77 -5.39 0.77
N LYS A 95 -9.03 -6.49 0.89
CA LYS A 95 -8.13 -6.99 -0.17
C LYS A 95 -8.89 -7.50 -1.39
N GLU A 96 -9.98 -8.23 -1.19
CA GLU A 96 -10.83 -8.73 -2.27
C GLU A 96 -11.47 -7.57 -3.03
N VAL A 97 -11.91 -6.54 -2.31
CA VAL A 97 -12.47 -5.32 -2.89
C VAL A 97 -11.39 -4.56 -3.69
N GLU A 98 -10.16 -4.45 -3.19
CA GLU A 98 -9.02 -3.88 -3.94
C GLU A 98 -8.72 -4.66 -5.22
N ASN A 99 -8.68 -5.99 -5.13
CA ASN A 99 -8.39 -6.87 -6.27
C ASN A 99 -9.43 -6.76 -7.39
N SER A 100 -10.65 -6.30 -7.10
CA SER A 100 -11.68 -6.07 -8.13
C SER A 100 -11.33 -4.92 -9.09
N GLY A 101 -10.41 -4.02 -8.72
CA GLY A 101 -10.06 -2.84 -9.50
C GLY A 101 -11.10 -1.71 -9.50
N THR A 102 -12.31 -1.96 -8.99
CA THR A 102 -13.42 -0.98 -8.96
C THR A 102 -13.12 0.23 -8.07
N LEU A 103 -12.36 0.04 -6.97
CA LEU A 103 -11.99 1.14 -6.07
C LEU A 103 -11.19 2.25 -6.75
N ALA A 104 -10.34 1.89 -7.72
CA ALA A 104 -9.49 2.84 -8.43
C ALA A 104 -10.30 3.89 -9.23
N LEU A 105 -11.59 3.62 -9.48
CA LEU A 105 -12.49 4.51 -10.20
C LEU A 105 -13.08 5.62 -9.32
N VAL A 106 -13.10 5.44 -7.99
CA VAL A 106 -13.86 6.30 -7.06
C VAL A 106 -13.32 7.72 -7.02
N GLU A 107 -12.03 7.92 -6.70
CA GLU A 107 -11.46 9.26 -6.56
C GLU A 107 -11.45 10.05 -7.88
N PRO A 108 -11.03 9.47 -9.03
CA PRO A 108 -11.08 10.17 -10.31
C PRO A 108 -12.50 10.59 -10.68
N PHE A 109 -13.49 9.72 -10.47
CA PHE A 109 -14.89 10.05 -10.74
C PHE A 109 -15.37 11.22 -9.86
N ILE A 110 -15.19 11.13 -8.54
CA ILE A 110 -15.62 12.19 -7.61
C ILE A 110 -14.93 13.53 -7.92
N ALA A 111 -13.67 13.50 -8.35
CA ALA A 111 -12.94 14.72 -8.74
C ALA A 111 -13.55 15.43 -9.97
N THR A 112 -14.29 14.72 -10.83
CA THR A 112 -14.96 15.32 -12.00
C THR A 112 -16.32 15.95 -11.67
N LEU A 113 -16.94 15.58 -10.55
CA LEU A 113 -18.28 16.02 -10.20
C LEU A 113 -18.29 17.38 -9.48
N ASP A 114 -19.32 18.20 -9.77
CA ASP A 114 -19.64 19.37 -8.95
C ASP A 114 -20.80 19.04 -7.98
N PRO A 115 -20.57 19.09 -6.65
CA PRO A 115 -21.61 18.86 -5.66
C PRO A 115 -22.87 19.70 -5.85
N GLY A 116 -22.72 20.95 -6.30
CA GLY A 116 -23.84 21.88 -6.51
C GLY A 116 -24.77 21.41 -7.63
N ARG A 117 -24.21 21.08 -8.79
CA ARG A 117 -24.96 20.54 -9.94
C ARG A 117 -25.56 19.17 -9.64
N PHE A 118 -24.84 18.33 -8.91
CA PHE A 118 -25.29 16.99 -8.54
C PHE A 118 -26.55 17.00 -7.66
N THR A 119 -26.81 18.07 -6.90
CA THR A 119 -28.06 18.21 -6.12
C THR A 119 -29.32 18.04 -6.95
N HIS A 120 -29.32 18.46 -8.22
CA HIS A 120 -30.50 18.34 -9.09
C HIS A 120 -30.78 16.89 -9.49
N SER A 121 -29.73 16.14 -9.87
CA SER A 121 -29.83 14.70 -10.15
C SER A 121 -30.19 13.91 -8.88
N TRP A 122 -29.70 14.35 -7.72
CA TRP A 122 -29.97 13.74 -6.41
C TRP A 122 -31.42 13.88 -5.94
N LEU A 123 -32.02 15.06 -6.16
CA LEU A 123 -33.38 15.41 -5.76
C LEU A 123 -34.44 15.03 -6.81
N GLY A 124 -34.05 14.55 -7.99
CA GLY A 124 -34.93 14.30 -9.13
C GLY A 124 -35.98 13.18 -8.96
N SER A 125 -35.97 12.48 -7.82
CA SER A 125 -37.04 11.56 -7.42
C SER A 125 -37.94 12.25 -6.38
N SER A 126 -39.26 12.24 -6.60
CA SER A 126 -40.27 12.89 -5.73
C SER A 126 -40.15 12.56 -4.23
N ASP A 127 -39.54 11.43 -3.88
CA ASP A 127 -39.33 10.96 -2.51
C ASP A 127 -38.15 11.61 -1.76
N ASN A 128 -37.20 12.27 -2.44
CA ASN A 128 -35.97 12.82 -1.82
C ASN A 128 -35.98 14.35 -1.65
N SER A 129 -37.12 15.03 -1.79
CA SER A 129 -37.21 16.51 -1.78
C SER A 129 -36.57 17.18 -0.56
N GLN A 130 -36.46 16.48 0.57
CA GLN A 130 -35.87 16.96 1.81
C GLN A 130 -34.41 16.51 2.05
N GLY A 131 -33.79 15.76 1.14
CA GLY A 131 -32.50 15.09 1.36
C GLY A 131 -32.62 13.89 2.30
N ARG A 132 -31.50 13.42 2.86
CA ARG A 132 -31.45 12.24 3.75
C ARG A 132 -31.78 12.57 5.21
N THR A 133 -32.15 11.55 5.99
CA THR A 133 -32.44 11.67 7.44
C THR A 133 -31.15 11.75 8.26
N ALA A 134 -31.25 12.05 9.57
CA ALA A 134 -30.09 12.04 10.47
C ALA A 134 -29.41 10.67 10.50
N ASP A 135 -30.19 9.59 10.62
CA ASP A 135 -29.70 8.22 10.68
C ASP A 135 -28.94 7.82 9.40
N ASP A 136 -29.48 8.18 8.23
CA ASP A 136 -28.83 7.93 6.94
C ASP A 136 -27.48 8.67 6.83
N LEU A 137 -27.40 9.91 7.33
CA LEU A 137 -26.19 10.71 7.28
C LEU A 137 -25.16 10.24 8.32
N GLN A 138 -25.61 9.72 9.47
CA GLN A 138 -24.73 9.20 10.50
C GLN A 138 -23.90 8.02 9.99
N CYS A 139 -24.45 7.20 9.09
CA CYS A 139 -23.73 6.10 8.43
C CYS A 139 -22.51 6.58 7.59
N LEU A 140 -22.43 7.85 7.21
CA LEU A 140 -21.31 8.40 6.44
C LEU A 140 -20.13 8.82 7.33
N VAL A 141 -20.36 9.07 8.62
CA VAL A 141 -19.31 9.54 9.54
C VAL A 141 -18.17 8.52 9.67
N PRO A 142 -18.42 7.21 9.85
CA PRO A 142 -17.37 6.19 9.86
C PRO A 142 -16.53 6.15 8.57
N LEU A 143 -17.11 6.51 7.41
CA LEU A 143 -16.38 6.55 6.14
C LEU A 143 -15.38 7.72 6.11
N LEU A 144 -15.73 8.87 6.69
CA LEU A 144 -14.82 10.01 6.85
C LEU A 144 -13.64 9.71 7.77
N ASP A 145 -13.89 8.95 8.84
CA ASP A 145 -12.86 8.56 9.81
C ASP A 145 -12.11 7.27 9.39
N SER A 146 -12.43 6.70 8.22
CA SER A 146 -11.76 5.51 7.70
C SER A 146 -10.33 5.80 7.25
N SER A 147 -9.50 4.76 7.15
CA SER A 147 -8.14 4.89 6.61
C SER A 147 -8.09 4.96 5.07
N ARG A 148 -9.24 4.81 4.39
CA ARG A 148 -9.32 4.70 2.93
C ARG A 148 -9.60 6.04 2.30
N LEU A 149 -8.78 6.42 1.32
CA LEU A 149 -8.97 7.66 0.57
C LEU A 149 -10.32 7.66 -0.18
N GLU A 150 -10.67 6.55 -0.81
CA GLU A 150 -11.87 6.41 -1.62
C GLU A 150 -13.14 6.62 -0.78
N ALA A 151 -13.17 6.03 0.42
CA ALA A 151 -14.27 6.18 1.38
C ALA A 151 -14.36 7.61 1.93
N GLN A 152 -13.23 8.22 2.29
CA GLN A 152 -13.20 9.62 2.70
C GLN A 152 -13.70 10.56 1.60
N CYS A 153 -13.24 10.35 0.35
CA CYS A 153 -13.62 11.14 -0.82
C CYS A 153 -15.13 11.11 -1.06
N ILE A 154 -15.72 9.91 -1.15
CA ILE A 154 -17.13 9.80 -1.45
C ILE A 154 -18.02 10.29 -0.32
N ALA A 155 -17.63 10.07 0.93
CA ALA A 155 -18.36 10.55 2.10
C ALA A 155 -18.31 12.08 2.20
N ALA A 156 -17.14 12.70 1.94
CA ALA A 156 -17.00 14.15 1.89
C ALA A 156 -17.83 14.76 0.75
N PHE A 157 -17.88 14.13 -0.42
CA PHE A 157 -18.74 14.55 -1.53
C PHE A 157 -20.22 14.47 -1.13
N TYR A 158 -20.66 13.34 -0.60
CA TYR A 158 -22.04 13.12 -0.19
C TYR A 158 -22.46 14.18 0.84
N LEU A 159 -21.68 14.39 1.89
CA LEU A 159 -21.97 15.41 2.90
C LEU A 159 -21.93 16.82 2.33
N CYS A 160 -21.10 17.09 1.31
CA CYS A 160 -21.12 18.39 0.63
C CYS A 160 -22.45 18.63 -0.13
N VAL A 161 -22.99 17.60 -0.79
CA VAL A 161 -24.30 17.66 -1.47
C VAL A 161 -25.42 17.87 -0.45
N GLU A 162 -25.44 17.08 0.62
CA GLU A 162 -26.45 17.17 1.67
C GLU A 162 -26.35 18.48 2.45
N ALA A 163 -25.14 19.01 2.70
CA ALA A 163 -24.95 20.32 3.30
C ALA A 163 -25.63 21.41 2.47
N ALA A 164 -25.50 21.37 1.13
CA ALA A 164 -26.16 22.34 0.25
C ALA A 164 -27.70 22.23 0.34
N ILE A 165 -28.24 21.02 0.45
CA ILE A 165 -29.68 20.78 0.60
C ILE A 165 -30.18 21.31 1.95
N LYS A 166 -29.52 20.93 3.05
CA LYS A 166 -29.91 21.32 4.41
C LYS A 166 -29.69 22.80 4.71
N ALA A 167 -28.69 23.44 4.08
CA ALA A 167 -28.48 24.88 4.16
C ALA A 167 -29.66 25.66 3.57
N ARG A 168 -30.21 25.22 2.42
CA ARG A 168 -31.43 25.81 1.85
C ARG A 168 -32.65 25.65 2.77
N GLN A 169 -32.69 24.56 3.54
CA GLN A 169 -33.75 24.27 4.50
C GLN A 169 -33.54 24.91 5.88
N LYS A 170 -32.39 25.56 6.12
CA LYS A 170 -31.96 26.07 7.44
C LYS A 170 -31.90 24.98 8.52
N LYS A 171 -31.48 23.75 8.16
CA LYS A 171 -31.37 22.58 9.05
C LYS A 171 -29.93 22.05 9.12
N THR A 172 -28.93 22.94 9.21
CA THR A 172 -27.50 22.57 9.22
C THR A 172 -27.04 22.03 10.58
N GLU A 173 -27.81 22.25 11.65
CA GLU A 173 -27.53 21.77 13.01
C GLU A 173 -27.38 20.24 13.08
N ILE A 174 -28.06 19.51 12.20
CA ILE A 174 -27.98 18.05 12.07
C ILE A 174 -26.55 17.53 11.89
N PHE A 175 -25.67 18.29 11.23
CA PHE A 175 -24.28 17.88 11.00
C PHE A 175 -23.41 17.97 12.26
N ALA A 176 -23.80 18.84 13.20
CA ALA A 176 -23.18 18.91 14.52
C ALA A 176 -23.64 17.73 15.38
N GLU A 177 -24.94 17.41 15.35
CA GLU A 177 -25.55 16.30 16.11
C GLU A 177 -24.95 14.94 15.74
N ILE A 178 -24.78 14.66 14.45
CA ILE A 178 -24.18 13.40 13.98
C ILE A 178 -22.65 13.36 14.13
N GLY A 179 -22.01 14.48 14.48
CA GLY A 179 -20.55 14.59 14.65
C GLY A 179 -19.74 14.73 13.35
N ALA A 180 -20.39 14.94 12.20
CA ALA A 180 -19.71 15.05 10.90
C ALA A 180 -18.75 16.25 10.81
N ILE A 181 -19.07 17.37 11.48
CA ILE A 181 -18.25 18.59 11.45
C ILE A 181 -16.82 18.32 11.92
N GLN A 182 -16.64 17.55 12.99
CA GLN A 182 -15.30 17.29 13.52
C GLN A 182 -14.49 16.39 12.57
N SER A 183 -15.11 15.37 11.99
CA SER A 183 -14.46 14.49 11.02
C SER A 183 -14.08 15.24 9.73
N LEU A 184 -14.92 16.18 9.27
CA LEU A 184 -14.57 17.08 8.16
C LEU A 184 -13.40 18.02 8.51
N LYS A 185 -13.40 18.61 9.71
CA LYS A 185 -12.28 19.44 10.18
C LYS A 185 -10.98 18.63 10.21
N ARG A 186 -11.00 17.37 10.66
CA ARG A 186 -9.84 16.45 10.60
C ARG A 186 -9.31 16.25 9.18
N ILE A 187 -10.20 15.96 8.23
CA ILE A 187 -9.81 15.77 6.82
C ILE A 187 -9.11 17.03 6.30
N VAL A 188 -9.63 18.22 6.59
CA VAL A 188 -9.01 19.48 6.15
C VAL A 188 -7.63 19.69 6.79
N CYS A 189 -7.48 19.34 8.07
CA CYS A 189 -6.22 19.47 8.80
C CYS A 189 -5.13 18.52 8.29
N TYR A 190 -5.49 17.25 8.05
CA TYR A 190 -4.52 16.16 7.96
C TYR A 190 -4.48 15.44 6.60
N SER A 191 -5.52 15.53 5.76
CA SER A 191 -5.52 14.83 4.47
C SER A 191 -4.53 15.46 3.49
N ALA A 192 -3.83 14.60 2.73
CA ALA A 192 -2.94 15.01 1.66
C ALA A 192 -3.64 15.15 0.31
N ASN A 193 -4.82 14.55 0.14
CA ASN A 193 -5.54 14.57 -1.12
C ASN A 193 -6.27 15.91 -1.31
N GLY A 194 -6.06 16.52 -2.48
CA GLY A 194 -6.63 17.82 -2.84
C GLY A 194 -8.15 17.78 -2.98
N THR A 195 -8.69 16.73 -3.60
CA THR A 195 -10.12 16.49 -3.83
C THR A 195 -10.88 16.38 -2.51
N THR A 196 -10.48 15.47 -1.61
CA THR A 196 -11.12 15.27 -0.30
C THR A 196 -11.06 16.55 0.54
N SER A 197 -9.89 17.20 0.58
CA SER A 197 -9.70 18.44 1.35
C SER A 197 -10.59 19.57 0.81
N MET A 198 -10.68 19.73 -0.52
CA MET A 198 -11.56 20.71 -1.16
C MET A 198 -13.03 20.47 -0.84
N LEU A 199 -13.50 19.22 -0.95
CA LEU A 199 -14.88 18.85 -0.65
C LEU A 199 -15.21 19.10 0.83
N ALA A 200 -14.32 18.72 1.74
CA ALA A 200 -14.52 18.96 3.17
C ALA A 200 -14.54 20.45 3.52
N LYS A 201 -13.68 21.28 2.92
CA LYS A 201 -13.73 22.75 3.07
C LYS A 201 -15.06 23.31 2.57
N ARG A 202 -15.51 22.89 1.39
CA ARG A 202 -16.78 23.35 0.81
C ARG A 202 -17.98 22.95 1.67
N ALA A 203 -17.99 21.72 2.18
CA ALA A 203 -19.01 21.23 3.12
C ALA A 203 -19.04 22.10 4.39
N LEU A 204 -17.90 22.32 5.05
CA LEU A 204 -17.80 23.15 6.26
C LEU A 204 -18.26 24.60 6.00
N CYS A 205 -17.82 25.23 4.90
CA CYS A 205 -18.30 26.56 4.53
C CYS A 205 -19.83 26.60 4.36
N THR A 206 -20.41 25.56 3.74
CA THR A 206 -21.85 25.48 3.51
C THR A 206 -22.63 25.27 4.81
N MET A 207 -22.02 24.61 5.79
CA MET A 207 -22.56 24.42 7.14
C MET A 207 -22.45 25.68 8.02
N GLY A 208 -21.69 26.70 7.60
CA GLY A 208 -21.44 27.92 8.37
C GLY A 208 -20.28 27.80 9.38
N GLU A 209 -19.46 26.77 9.24
CA GLU A 209 -18.34 26.48 10.15
C GLU A 209 -17.05 27.18 9.72
N GLU A 210 -16.22 27.55 10.70
CA GLU A 210 -14.86 28.03 10.43
C GLU A 210 -14.00 26.90 9.85
N VAL A 211 -13.39 27.17 8.70
CA VAL A 211 -12.55 26.19 7.99
C VAL A 211 -11.13 26.22 8.58
N PRO A 212 -10.64 25.09 9.12
CA PRO A 212 -9.29 25.03 9.66
C PRO A 212 -8.24 25.11 8.56
N ARG A 213 -7.02 25.47 8.93
CA ARG A 213 -5.88 25.44 8.02
C ARG A 213 -5.27 24.04 7.99
N ARG A 214 -4.71 23.68 6.84
CA ARG A 214 -3.95 22.43 6.71
C ARG A 214 -2.69 22.54 7.56
N LEU A 215 -2.41 21.48 8.32
CA LEU A 215 -1.23 21.38 9.15
C LEU A 215 -0.13 20.61 8.40
N LEU A 216 1.14 20.91 8.71
CA LEU A 216 2.26 20.16 8.16
C LEU A 216 2.28 18.77 8.81
N PRO A 217 2.23 17.66 8.07
CA PRO A 217 2.05 16.34 8.69
C PRO A 217 3.29 15.86 9.46
N THR A 218 4.50 16.34 9.13
CA THR A 218 5.75 15.95 9.80
C THR A 218 5.94 16.66 11.14
N VAL A 219 5.09 16.33 12.11
CA VAL A 219 5.08 16.94 13.46
C VAL A 219 6.45 16.87 14.16
N PRO A 220 7.22 15.76 14.10
CA PRO A 220 8.56 15.72 14.71
C PRO A 220 9.51 16.82 14.23
N ASN A 221 9.29 17.38 13.02
CA ASN A 221 10.14 18.40 12.44
C ASN A 221 9.60 19.83 12.64
N TRP A 222 8.47 19.99 13.33
CA TRP A 222 7.88 21.30 13.57
C TRP A 222 8.80 22.20 14.38
N LYS A 223 8.79 23.49 14.06
CA LYS A 223 9.39 24.54 14.88
C LYS A 223 8.29 25.25 15.66
N THR A 224 8.72 26.20 16.49
CA THR A 224 7.79 26.98 17.33
C THR A 224 6.63 27.60 16.54
N PRO A 225 6.79 28.13 15.29
CA PRO A 225 5.66 28.73 14.57
C PRO A 225 4.57 27.73 14.18
N GLU A 226 4.94 26.50 13.81
CA GLU A 226 3.96 25.45 13.49
C GLU A 226 3.16 25.04 14.73
N VAL A 227 3.83 24.91 15.88
CA VAL A 227 3.17 24.64 17.17
C VAL A 227 2.18 25.77 17.53
N GLN A 228 2.56 27.03 17.33
CA GLN A 228 1.68 28.18 17.56
C GLN A 228 0.44 28.15 16.66
N LYS A 229 0.60 27.85 15.36
CA LYS A 229 -0.53 27.72 14.42
C LYS A 229 -1.50 26.62 14.86
N TRP A 230 -0.96 25.47 15.28
CA TRP A 230 -1.77 24.37 15.79
C TRP A 230 -2.55 24.77 17.05
N LEU A 231 -1.90 25.39 18.04
CA LEU A 231 -2.54 25.87 19.27
C LEU A 231 -3.69 26.85 19.01
N GLN A 232 -3.50 27.77 18.06
CA GLN A 232 -4.55 28.71 17.67
C GLN A 232 -5.75 27.97 17.07
N GLN A 233 -5.49 27.01 16.19
CA GLN A 233 -6.52 26.23 15.50
C GLN A 233 -7.33 25.32 16.42
N ILE A 234 -6.72 24.76 17.47
CA ILE A 234 -7.42 23.94 18.46
C ILE A 234 -8.08 24.77 19.58
N GLY A 235 -8.03 26.10 19.50
CA GLY A 235 -8.65 27.01 20.47
C GLY A 235 -7.87 27.18 21.78
N PHE A 236 -6.56 26.92 21.79
CA PHE A 236 -5.66 27.09 22.94
C PHE A 236 -4.84 28.39 22.88
N VAL A 237 -5.40 29.45 22.28
CA VAL A 237 -4.76 30.76 22.07
C VAL A 237 -4.18 31.35 23.37
N LYS A 238 -4.86 31.17 24.51
CA LYS A 238 -4.41 31.64 25.84
C LYS A 238 -3.01 31.13 26.22
N TYR A 239 -2.61 29.97 25.72
CA TYR A 239 -1.35 29.31 26.07
C TYR A 239 -0.25 29.53 25.04
N CYS A 240 -0.54 30.17 23.90
CA CYS A 240 0.41 30.44 22.83
C CYS A 240 1.69 31.12 23.34
N ALA A 241 1.56 32.21 24.11
CA ALA A 241 2.72 32.93 24.65
C ALA A 241 3.63 32.03 25.51
N ARG A 242 3.05 31.18 26.36
CA ARG A 242 3.81 30.26 27.23
C ARG A 242 4.56 29.21 26.42
N PHE A 243 3.94 28.63 25.40
CA PHE A 243 4.61 27.68 24.51
C PHE A 243 5.76 28.35 23.73
N LEU A 244 5.60 29.61 23.34
CA LEU A 244 6.63 30.37 22.62
C LEU A 244 7.81 30.73 23.53
N GLU A 245 7.53 31.22 24.74
CA GLU A 245 8.55 31.54 25.76
C GLU A 245 9.39 30.31 26.14
N ARG A 246 8.76 29.14 26.22
CA ARG A 246 9.43 27.85 26.48
C ARG A 246 10.02 27.19 25.24
N GLN A 247 9.91 27.84 24.07
CA GLN A 247 10.40 27.35 22.79
C GLN A 247 9.94 25.92 22.47
N VAL A 248 8.69 25.59 22.80
CA VAL A 248 8.14 24.26 22.55
C VAL A 248 8.04 24.03 21.04
N ASP A 249 8.85 23.11 20.53
CA ASP A 249 8.87 22.66 19.15
C ASP A 249 8.14 21.32 18.99
N GLY A 250 8.19 20.72 17.79
CA GLY A 250 7.47 19.48 17.50
C GLY A 250 7.89 18.29 18.34
N ASP A 251 9.19 18.14 18.60
CA ASP A 251 9.74 17.07 19.42
C ASP A 251 9.29 17.20 20.88
N LEU A 252 9.43 18.41 21.46
CA LEU A 252 8.94 18.67 22.81
C LEU A 252 7.43 18.49 22.93
N LEU A 253 6.66 19.00 21.96
CA LEU A 253 5.19 18.88 21.93
C LEU A 253 4.73 17.41 22.01
N LEU A 254 5.37 16.53 21.24
CA LEU A 254 5.03 15.11 21.21
C LEU A 254 5.39 14.38 22.51
N ARG A 255 6.30 14.93 23.33
CA ARG A 255 6.76 14.33 24.59
C ARG A 255 6.21 15.00 25.85
N LEU A 256 5.36 16.03 25.73
CA LEU A 256 4.77 16.72 26.87
C LEU A 256 4.07 15.77 27.84
N SER A 257 4.39 15.93 29.12
CA SER A 257 3.77 15.25 30.25
C SER A 257 2.67 16.11 30.90
N GLU A 258 1.86 15.50 31.77
CA GLU A 258 0.87 16.27 32.54
C GLU A 258 1.54 17.28 33.50
N GLU A 259 2.72 16.92 34.01
CA GLU A 259 3.52 17.78 34.88
C GLU A 259 4.02 19.01 34.12
N ASP A 260 4.60 18.84 32.92
CA ASP A 260 5.10 19.94 32.09
C ASP A 260 3.98 20.96 31.77
N LEU A 261 2.75 20.46 31.51
CA LEU A 261 1.59 21.31 31.28
C LEU A 261 1.19 22.10 32.54
N LEU A 262 1.33 21.50 33.72
CA LEU A 262 0.97 22.11 35.00
C LEU A 262 2.00 23.12 35.47
N SER A 263 3.27 22.72 35.57
CA SER A 263 4.37 23.53 36.12
C SER A 263 4.84 24.61 35.14
N ASP A 264 5.20 24.20 33.93
CA ASP A 264 5.96 25.05 33.01
C ASP A 264 5.08 25.87 32.08
N LEU A 265 3.90 25.32 31.74
CA LEU A 265 2.93 25.93 30.82
C LEU A 265 1.70 26.49 31.54
N SER A 266 1.65 26.39 32.87
CA SER A 266 0.63 27.00 33.74
C SER A 266 -0.83 26.58 33.41
N MET A 267 -1.04 25.34 32.97
CA MET A 267 -2.37 24.75 32.81
C MET A 267 -2.85 24.13 34.13
N SER A 268 -3.28 24.98 35.07
CA SER A 268 -3.73 24.53 36.40
C SER A 268 -4.98 23.63 36.38
N SER A 269 -5.93 23.92 35.50
CA SER A 269 -7.17 23.13 35.36
C SER A 269 -6.90 21.76 34.74
N SER A 270 -7.22 20.70 35.47
CA SER A 270 -7.10 19.32 35.00
C SER A 270 -8.02 19.03 33.80
N ILE A 271 -9.20 19.66 33.73
CA ILE A 271 -10.11 19.52 32.60
C ILE A 271 -9.49 20.14 31.34
N THR A 272 -8.84 21.30 31.47
CA THR A 272 -8.14 21.94 30.35
C THR A 272 -6.98 21.08 29.87
N ARG A 273 -6.19 20.47 30.78
CA ARG A 273 -5.13 19.52 30.41
C ARG A 273 -5.68 18.28 29.70
N LYS A 274 -6.78 17.69 30.19
CA LYS A 274 -7.45 16.57 29.51
C LYS A 274 -7.92 16.94 28.10
N ARG A 275 -8.49 18.14 27.93
CA ARG A 275 -8.87 18.65 26.62
C ARG A 275 -7.65 18.81 25.71
N PHE A 276 -6.55 19.36 26.22
CA PHE A 276 -5.30 19.49 25.47
C PHE A 276 -4.76 18.13 25.02
N PHE A 277 -4.69 17.14 25.93
CA PHE A 277 -4.24 15.79 25.59
C PHE A 277 -5.13 15.09 24.58
N ARG A 278 -6.43 15.38 24.55
CA ARG A 278 -7.34 14.88 23.51
C ARG A 278 -6.93 15.43 22.13
N GLU A 279 -6.70 16.73 22.02
CA GLU A 279 -6.23 17.35 20.76
C GLU A 279 -4.82 16.86 20.38
N LEU A 280 -3.92 16.68 21.36
CA LEU A 280 -2.58 16.14 21.13
C LEU A 280 -2.63 14.67 20.68
N THR A 281 -3.54 13.87 21.22
CA THR A 281 -3.77 12.48 20.80
C THR A 281 -4.21 12.44 19.33
N GLU A 282 -5.09 13.36 18.94
CA GLU A 282 -5.52 13.49 17.54
C GLU A 282 -4.34 13.87 16.64
N LEU A 283 -3.54 14.87 17.02
CA LEU A 283 -2.33 15.27 16.29
C LEU A 283 -1.34 14.10 16.14
N LYS A 284 -1.08 13.35 17.23
CA LYS A 284 -0.20 12.18 17.23
C LYS A 284 -0.71 11.05 16.33
N THR A 285 -2.03 10.86 16.27
CA THR A 285 -2.64 9.82 15.44
C THR A 285 -2.43 10.12 13.95
N TYR A 286 -2.57 11.37 13.53
CA TYR A 286 -2.46 11.74 12.11
C TYR A 286 -1.08 12.26 11.68
N ALA A 287 -0.11 12.28 12.59
CA ALA A 287 1.26 12.69 12.28
C ALA A 287 1.95 11.71 11.30
N ASN A 288 2.83 12.27 10.48
CA ASN A 288 3.76 11.53 9.64
C ASN A 288 5.08 11.34 10.40
N TYR A 289 5.42 10.08 10.64
CA TYR A 289 6.62 9.65 11.36
C TYR A 289 7.73 9.11 10.44
N SER A 290 7.63 9.27 9.12
CA SER A 290 8.61 8.71 8.17
C SER A 290 10.06 9.15 8.39
N THR A 291 10.27 10.27 9.08
CA THR A 291 11.62 10.79 9.40
C THR A 291 12.29 10.06 10.55
N CYS A 292 11.53 9.37 11.41
CA CYS A 292 12.06 8.66 12.58
C CYS A 292 11.66 7.18 12.64
N ASP A 293 10.52 6.79 12.07
CA ASP A 293 10.05 5.41 12.05
C ASP A 293 10.63 4.61 10.87
N ARG A 294 11.72 3.89 11.13
CA ARG A 294 12.42 3.08 10.13
C ARG A 294 11.73 1.74 9.79
N SER A 295 10.84 1.27 10.66
CA SER A 295 10.26 -0.08 10.59
C SER A 295 8.77 -0.11 10.26
N ASN A 296 8.20 1.07 9.99
CA ASN A 296 6.77 1.29 9.83
C ASN A 296 5.95 0.79 11.03
N LEU A 297 6.44 1.11 12.23
CA LEU A 297 5.80 0.83 13.51
C LEU A 297 4.45 1.55 13.63
N ALA A 298 4.32 2.75 13.05
CA ALA A 298 3.09 3.55 13.08
C ALA A 298 1.90 2.84 12.42
N ASP A 299 2.11 2.25 11.24
CA ASP A 299 1.08 1.50 10.51
C ASP A 299 0.79 0.17 11.21
N TRP A 300 1.81 -0.48 11.76
CA TRP A 300 1.61 -1.68 12.56
C TRP A 300 0.75 -1.41 13.80
N LEU A 301 1.04 -0.35 14.56
CA LEU A 301 0.21 0.05 15.72
C LEU A 301 -1.23 0.30 15.30
N ALA A 302 -1.43 1.02 14.19
CA ALA A 302 -2.76 1.30 13.65
C ALA A 302 -3.52 0.02 13.22
N SER A 303 -2.80 -1.02 12.77
CA SER A 303 -3.40 -2.32 12.42
C SER A 303 -3.90 -3.09 13.65
N VAL A 304 -3.31 -2.88 14.82
CA VAL A 304 -3.79 -3.46 16.09
C VAL A 304 -5.01 -2.67 16.59
N ASP A 305 -4.88 -1.35 16.63
CA ASP A 305 -5.95 -0.42 16.93
C ASP A 305 -5.60 0.95 16.33
N PRO A 306 -6.46 1.60 15.53
CA PRO A 306 -6.16 2.90 14.93
C PRO A 306 -5.68 3.96 15.95
N LYS A 307 -6.16 3.88 17.20
CA LYS A 307 -5.76 4.81 18.27
C LYS A 307 -4.32 4.59 18.74
N PHE A 308 -3.74 3.41 18.56
CA PHE A 308 -2.40 3.10 19.05
C PHE A 308 -1.30 3.81 18.25
N ARG A 309 -1.62 4.32 17.06
CA ARG A 309 -0.71 5.16 16.28
C ARG A 309 -0.19 6.36 17.07
N GLN A 310 -0.94 6.84 18.07
CA GLN A 310 -0.51 7.92 18.96
C GLN A 310 0.78 7.60 19.75
N TYR A 311 1.12 6.31 19.94
CA TYR A 311 2.28 5.87 20.72
C TYR A 311 3.57 5.78 19.90
N THR A 312 3.48 5.96 18.57
CA THR A 312 4.60 5.78 17.64
C THR A 312 5.83 6.57 18.08
N TYR A 313 5.66 7.87 18.35
CA TYR A 313 6.81 8.73 18.63
C TYR A 313 7.57 8.28 19.86
N ASN A 314 6.85 8.00 20.96
CA ASN A 314 7.47 7.59 22.22
C ASN A 314 8.25 6.28 22.06
N LEU A 315 7.68 5.29 21.37
CA LEU A 315 8.34 4.01 21.09
C LEU A 315 9.61 4.20 20.27
N VAL A 316 9.51 4.96 19.17
CA VAL A 316 10.64 5.22 18.26
C VAL A 316 11.74 6.00 18.97
N THR A 317 11.41 6.97 19.83
CA THR A 317 12.41 7.72 20.61
C THR A 317 13.14 6.88 21.64
N CYS A 318 12.51 5.80 22.13
CA CYS A 318 13.17 4.79 22.97
C CYS A 318 14.03 3.81 22.16
N GLY A 319 14.12 3.97 20.83
CA GLY A 319 14.83 3.05 19.94
C GLY A 319 14.09 1.73 19.71
N ILE A 320 12.81 1.66 20.05
CA ILE A 320 11.99 0.47 19.84
C ILE A 320 11.47 0.48 18.41
N ASP A 321 11.86 -0.52 17.64
CA ASP A 321 11.35 -0.80 16.31
C ASP A 321 10.39 -2.00 16.32
N ARG A 322 9.75 -2.27 15.19
CA ARG A 322 8.82 -3.40 15.03
C ARG A 322 9.47 -4.75 15.33
N ASN A 323 10.77 -4.90 15.09
CA ASN A 323 11.48 -6.16 15.29
C ASN A 323 11.86 -6.39 16.75
N PHE A 324 12.05 -5.32 17.53
CA PHE A 324 12.43 -5.39 18.94
C PHE A 324 11.24 -5.42 19.89
N LEU A 325 10.06 -4.97 19.45
CA LEU A 325 8.88 -4.80 20.29
C LEU A 325 8.45 -6.07 21.07
N HIS A 326 8.69 -7.26 20.51
CA HIS A 326 8.38 -8.54 21.19
C HIS A 326 9.18 -8.79 22.47
N ARG A 327 10.32 -8.09 22.66
CA ARG A 327 11.20 -8.21 23.85
C ARG A 327 10.93 -7.15 24.90
N VAL A 328 10.10 -6.16 24.59
CA VAL A 328 9.80 -5.05 25.48
C VAL A 328 8.90 -5.53 26.62
N THR A 329 9.16 -5.05 27.84
CA THR A 329 8.35 -5.38 29.02
C THR A 329 7.19 -4.40 29.18
N GLU A 330 6.16 -4.81 29.93
CA GLU A 330 5.06 -3.90 30.26
C GLU A 330 5.55 -2.66 31.03
N GLN A 331 6.53 -2.84 31.92
CA GLN A 331 7.12 -1.74 32.69
C GLN A 331 7.84 -0.74 31.78
N GLN A 332 8.60 -1.19 30.78
CA GLN A 332 9.23 -0.30 29.79
C GLN A 332 8.19 0.46 28.95
N LEU A 333 7.08 -0.20 28.57
CA LEU A 333 5.98 0.50 27.88
C LEU A 333 5.32 1.57 28.76
N GLN A 334 5.25 1.35 30.07
CA GLN A 334 4.67 2.29 31.01
C GLN A 334 5.62 3.46 31.30
N ASP A 335 6.85 3.16 31.70
CA ASP A 335 7.78 4.14 32.27
C ASP A 335 8.54 4.90 31.17
N ASP A 336 9.08 4.17 30.19
CA ASP A 336 9.88 4.76 29.10
C ASP A 336 8.98 5.28 27.97
N CYS A 337 8.01 4.47 27.54
CA CYS A 337 7.14 4.80 26.39
C CYS A 337 5.88 5.60 26.79
N ARG A 338 5.65 5.79 28.10
CA ARG A 338 4.53 6.56 28.66
C ARG A 338 3.14 6.09 28.21
N ILE A 339 2.96 4.78 28.06
CA ILE A 339 1.66 4.17 27.76
C ILE A 339 0.95 3.86 29.08
N SER A 340 0.21 4.84 29.62
CA SER A 340 -0.41 4.75 30.95
C SER A 340 -1.52 3.69 31.06
N LEU A 341 -2.28 3.47 29.99
CA LEU A 341 -3.38 2.52 29.96
C LEU A 341 -2.85 1.07 29.86
N GLY A 342 -2.98 0.32 30.96
CA GLY A 342 -2.50 -1.08 31.03
C GLY A 342 -3.07 -1.98 29.95
N PHE A 343 -4.36 -1.82 29.61
CA PHE A 343 -5.00 -2.60 28.56
C PHE A 343 -4.38 -2.34 27.17
N HIS A 344 -3.94 -1.10 26.90
CA HIS A 344 -3.24 -0.79 25.65
C HIS A 344 -1.88 -1.50 25.60
N ARG A 345 -1.13 -1.48 26.71
CA ARG A 345 0.14 -2.20 26.83
C ARG A 345 -0.03 -3.71 26.59
N VAL A 346 -1.03 -4.33 27.23
CA VAL A 346 -1.33 -5.75 27.06
C VAL A 346 -1.66 -6.09 25.60
N ARG A 347 -2.52 -5.30 24.94
CA ARG A 347 -2.86 -5.53 23.53
C ARG A 347 -1.66 -5.36 22.60
N ILE A 348 -0.83 -4.33 22.81
CA ILE A 348 0.39 -4.10 22.02
C ILE A 348 1.36 -5.28 22.20
N LEU A 349 1.59 -5.73 23.43
CA LEU A 349 2.49 -6.85 23.70
C LEU A 349 1.95 -8.19 23.18
N SER A 350 0.64 -8.45 23.29
CA SER A 350 0.01 -9.65 22.71
C SER A 350 0.22 -9.69 21.20
N ALA A 351 -0.14 -8.62 20.51
CA ALA A 351 0.03 -8.51 19.06
C ALA A 351 1.50 -8.64 18.65
N ALA A 352 2.43 -8.03 19.40
CA ALA A 352 3.87 -8.13 19.12
C ALA A 352 4.42 -9.55 19.30
N ARG A 353 3.85 -10.35 20.20
CA ARG A 353 4.23 -11.76 20.40
C ARG A 353 3.60 -12.67 19.36
N GLU A 354 2.35 -12.42 18.97
CA GLU A 354 1.66 -13.15 17.89
C GLU A 354 2.37 -13.00 16.54
N MET A 355 3.02 -11.86 16.30
CA MET A 355 3.89 -11.65 15.13
C MET A 355 5.03 -12.67 15.00
N LEU A 356 5.48 -13.28 16.08
CA LEU A 356 6.50 -14.34 16.06
C LEU A 356 5.92 -15.71 15.71
N HIS A 357 4.61 -15.92 15.94
CA HIS A 357 3.93 -17.21 15.84
C HIS A 357 3.11 -17.38 14.55
N SER A 358 2.81 -16.29 13.84
CA SER A 358 2.25 -16.35 12.49
C SER A 358 3.35 -16.64 11.45
N PRO A 359 3.18 -17.60 10.53
CA PRO A 359 4.08 -17.79 9.40
C PRO A 359 3.90 -16.61 8.43
N LEU A 360 4.49 -15.47 8.77
CA LEU A 360 4.66 -14.40 7.80
C LEU A 360 5.51 -14.93 6.63
N PRO A 361 5.19 -14.55 5.38
CA PRO A 361 6.12 -14.72 4.29
C PRO A 361 7.40 -14.03 4.73
N CYS A 362 8.48 -14.78 4.79
CA CYS A 362 9.80 -14.29 5.10
C CYS A 362 10.08 -13.04 4.25
N ILE A 363 9.88 -11.85 4.83
CA ILE A 363 10.55 -10.64 4.38
C ILE A 363 12.01 -11.01 4.55
N SER A 364 12.62 -11.29 3.41
CA SER A 364 14.03 -11.51 3.16
C SER A 364 14.82 -11.23 4.43
N ARG A 365 15.03 -12.28 5.24
CA ARG A 365 16.27 -12.32 5.99
C ARG A 365 17.28 -12.14 4.88
N LYS A 366 17.86 -10.94 4.77
CA LYS A 366 19.22 -10.80 4.27
C LYS A 366 19.98 -11.79 5.12
N SER A 367 20.06 -13.03 4.62
CA SER A 367 20.95 -14.01 5.17
C SER A 367 22.28 -13.30 5.05
N ALA A 368 22.83 -12.94 6.20
CA ALA A 368 24.24 -12.61 6.36
C ALA A 368 25.09 -13.86 6.09
N LEU A 369 24.81 -14.54 4.97
CA LEU A 369 25.73 -15.38 4.24
C LEU A 369 26.38 -14.40 3.27
N GLU A 370 27.62 -14.04 3.52
CA GLU A 370 28.40 -12.97 2.88
C GLU A 370 28.71 -13.24 1.37
N GLY A 371 27.73 -13.67 0.58
CA GLY A 371 27.90 -13.98 -0.84
C GLY A 371 26.93 -13.18 -1.72
N THR A 372 27.42 -12.72 -2.88
CA THR A 372 26.57 -12.11 -3.91
C THR A 372 25.84 -13.22 -4.68
N ASP A 373 24.53 -13.10 -4.95
CA ASP A 373 23.85 -14.14 -5.76
C ASP A 373 24.22 -14.08 -7.25
N VAL A 374 24.37 -12.87 -7.81
CA VAL A 374 24.64 -12.67 -9.25
C VAL A 374 25.72 -11.62 -9.47
N PHE A 375 26.75 -11.98 -10.23
CA PHE A 375 27.72 -11.02 -10.79
C PHE A 375 27.36 -10.74 -12.25
N ILE A 376 27.25 -9.47 -12.63
CA ILE A 376 26.98 -9.06 -14.02
C ILE A 376 28.25 -8.50 -14.65
N SER A 377 28.79 -9.22 -15.63
CA SER A 377 29.88 -8.76 -16.50
C SER A 377 29.29 -8.15 -17.77
N TYR A 378 29.82 -7.00 -18.21
CA TYR A 378 29.33 -6.29 -19.39
C TYR A 378 30.39 -5.41 -20.03
N ARG A 379 30.28 -5.17 -21.34
CA ARG A 379 31.12 -4.21 -22.04
C ARG A 379 30.60 -2.79 -21.77
N ARG A 380 31.38 -1.97 -21.05
CA ARG A 380 30.97 -0.60 -20.62
C ARG A 380 30.41 0.29 -21.74
N ARG A 381 31.00 0.23 -22.94
CA ARG A 381 30.61 1.09 -24.08
C ARG A 381 29.25 0.74 -24.67
N THR A 382 28.88 -0.55 -24.70
CA THR A 382 27.71 -1.02 -25.45
C THR A 382 26.66 -1.76 -24.61
N GLY A 383 27.04 -2.32 -23.45
CA GLY A 383 26.16 -3.16 -22.62
C GLY A 383 25.72 -2.52 -21.29
N SER A 384 26.10 -1.27 -21.00
CA SER A 384 25.83 -0.62 -19.71
C SER A 384 24.33 -0.45 -19.40
N GLN A 385 23.54 -0.14 -20.42
CA GLN A 385 22.09 0.03 -20.29
C GLN A 385 21.41 -1.30 -19.93
N LEU A 386 21.69 -2.37 -20.68
CA LEU A 386 21.12 -3.68 -20.43
C LEU A 386 21.58 -4.26 -19.08
N ALA A 387 22.85 -4.10 -18.72
CA ALA A 387 23.36 -4.55 -17.44
C ALA A 387 22.70 -3.85 -16.24
N SER A 388 22.43 -2.55 -16.37
CA SER A 388 21.69 -1.77 -15.37
C SER A 388 20.23 -2.22 -15.26
N LEU A 389 19.60 -2.51 -16.39
CA LEU A 389 18.22 -3.00 -16.44
C LEU A 389 18.10 -4.39 -15.78
N LEU A 390 18.98 -5.32 -16.14
CA LEU A 390 19.04 -6.65 -15.52
C LEU A 390 19.25 -6.56 -14.01
N LYS A 391 20.14 -5.67 -13.55
CA LYS A 391 20.33 -5.42 -12.12
C LYS A 391 19.04 -5.02 -11.43
N VAL A 392 18.31 -4.04 -11.96
CA VAL A 392 17.05 -3.56 -11.36
C VAL A 392 16.01 -4.69 -11.32
N HIS A 393 15.78 -5.38 -12.42
CA HIS A 393 14.79 -6.46 -12.48
C HIS A 393 15.14 -7.62 -11.53
N LEU A 394 16.39 -8.05 -11.48
CA LEU A 394 16.83 -9.13 -10.58
C LEU A 394 16.74 -8.70 -9.10
N GLN A 395 17.02 -7.44 -8.78
CA GLN A 395 16.85 -6.91 -7.42
C GLN A 395 15.38 -6.82 -7.00
N LEU A 396 14.47 -6.45 -7.91
CA LEU A 396 13.02 -6.48 -7.67
C LEU A 396 12.53 -7.91 -7.38
N HIS A 397 13.19 -8.91 -7.97
CA HIS A 397 12.93 -10.33 -7.73
C HIS A 397 13.73 -10.91 -6.54
N GLY A 398 14.38 -10.07 -5.73
CA GLY A 398 15.02 -10.47 -4.48
C GLY A 398 16.46 -11.00 -4.58
N PHE A 399 17.10 -10.94 -5.75
CA PHE A 399 18.50 -11.35 -5.90
C PHE A 399 19.48 -10.25 -5.48
N SER A 400 20.55 -10.62 -4.78
CA SER A 400 21.69 -9.74 -4.55
C SER A 400 22.57 -9.68 -5.82
N VAL A 401 22.60 -8.52 -6.48
CA VAL A 401 23.34 -8.34 -7.74
C VAL A 401 24.51 -7.39 -7.57
N PHE A 402 25.70 -7.84 -7.96
CA PHE A 402 26.89 -7.01 -8.10
C PHE A 402 27.07 -6.60 -9.57
N LEU A 403 27.23 -5.29 -9.78
CA LEU A 403 27.47 -4.66 -11.07
C LEU A 403 28.66 -3.72 -10.90
N ASP A 404 29.70 -3.90 -11.71
CA ASP A 404 30.90 -3.06 -11.66
C ASP A 404 30.59 -1.61 -12.05
N VAL A 405 30.39 -0.74 -11.05
CA VAL A 405 30.15 0.69 -11.24
C VAL A 405 31.29 1.47 -10.57
N GLU A 406 32.15 2.08 -11.40
CA GLU A 406 33.10 3.21 -11.26
C GLU A 406 33.53 3.84 -9.90
N LYS A 407 33.14 3.35 -8.73
CA LYS A 407 33.45 3.94 -7.41
C LYS A 407 34.55 3.23 -6.62
N LEU A 408 35.57 2.70 -7.30
CA LEU A 408 36.77 2.20 -6.63
C LEU A 408 37.99 2.89 -7.23
N GLU A 409 38.40 3.95 -6.53
CA GLU A 409 39.59 4.78 -6.82
C GLU A 409 40.85 3.92 -6.99
N ALA A 410 41.76 4.39 -7.84
CA ALA A 410 42.95 3.69 -8.33
C ALA A 410 43.77 2.96 -7.24
N GLY A 411 43.71 1.62 -7.25
CA GLY A 411 44.56 0.72 -6.45
C GLY A 411 43.99 -0.70 -6.32
N LYS A 412 44.87 -1.73 -6.28
CA LYS A 412 44.61 -3.19 -6.11
C LYS A 412 43.21 -3.68 -6.57
N PHE A 413 42.85 -3.37 -7.81
CA PHE A 413 41.53 -3.65 -8.40
C PHE A 413 41.35 -5.14 -8.74
N GLU A 414 42.42 -5.83 -9.13
CA GLU A 414 42.39 -7.22 -9.58
C GLU A 414 41.94 -8.19 -8.47
N ASP A 415 42.43 -8.01 -7.24
CA ASP A 415 42.12 -8.91 -6.12
C ASP A 415 40.64 -8.84 -5.73
N LYS A 416 40.06 -7.63 -5.69
CA LYS A 416 38.65 -7.44 -5.31
C LYS A 416 37.68 -7.90 -6.38
N LEU A 417 38.01 -7.68 -7.66
CA LEU A 417 37.18 -8.13 -8.78
C LEU A 417 37.13 -9.66 -8.81
N THR A 418 38.29 -10.30 -8.74
CA THR A 418 38.42 -11.77 -8.70
C THR A 418 37.68 -12.35 -7.49
N GLN A 419 37.81 -11.73 -6.31
CA GLN A 419 37.08 -12.14 -5.11
C GLN A 419 35.57 -11.95 -5.26
N SER A 420 35.11 -10.91 -5.96
CA SER A 420 33.68 -10.66 -6.19
C SER A 420 33.07 -11.69 -7.15
N VAL A 421 33.79 -12.06 -8.21
CA VAL A 421 33.39 -13.15 -9.13
C VAL A 421 33.38 -14.49 -8.39
N MET A 422 34.41 -14.76 -7.56
CA MET A 422 34.48 -15.98 -6.75
C MET A 422 33.42 -16.04 -5.64
N GLY A 423 33.05 -14.91 -5.06
CA GLY A 423 31.98 -14.80 -4.06
C GLY A 423 30.57 -14.86 -4.66
N ALA A 424 30.44 -14.74 -5.98
CA ALA A 424 29.16 -14.82 -6.66
C ALA A 424 28.72 -16.27 -6.92
N ARG A 425 27.42 -16.56 -6.77
CA ARG A 425 26.85 -17.88 -7.12
C ARG A 425 26.68 -18.04 -8.63
N ASN A 426 26.13 -17.01 -9.28
CA ASN A 426 25.86 -16.98 -10.70
C ASN A 426 26.66 -15.87 -11.39
N PHE A 427 27.02 -16.10 -12.65
CA PHE A 427 27.73 -15.15 -13.49
C PHE A 427 26.91 -14.86 -14.75
N VAL A 428 26.36 -13.66 -14.84
CA VAL A 428 25.58 -13.21 -16.01
C VAL A 428 26.50 -12.39 -16.90
N LEU A 429 26.67 -12.83 -18.16
CA LEU A 429 27.48 -12.11 -19.14
C LEU A 429 26.59 -11.39 -20.15
N VAL A 430 26.65 -10.06 -20.16
CA VAL A 430 25.95 -9.24 -21.16
C VAL A 430 26.78 -9.16 -22.44
N LEU A 431 26.29 -9.83 -23.48
CA LEU A 431 26.86 -9.84 -24.82
C LEU A 431 26.09 -8.85 -25.69
N SER A 432 26.50 -7.59 -25.64
CA SER A 432 26.06 -6.52 -26.54
C SER A 432 26.89 -6.49 -27.83
N VAL A 433 26.49 -5.69 -28.82
CA VAL A 433 27.29 -5.42 -30.03
C VAL A 433 28.77 -5.18 -29.67
N GLN A 434 29.67 -5.93 -30.31
CA GLN A 434 31.14 -5.86 -30.11
C GLN A 434 31.60 -6.16 -28.66
N ALA A 435 30.85 -6.93 -27.88
CA ALA A 435 31.20 -7.22 -26.49
C ALA A 435 32.55 -7.93 -26.34
N LEU A 436 32.92 -8.85 -27.24
CA LEU A 436 34.14 -9.66 -27.15
C LEU A 436 35.30 -9.16 -28.03
N ASP A 437 35.15 -8.06 -28.78
CA ASP A 437 36.15 -7.61 -29.76
C ASP A 437 37.52 -7.32 -29.16
N ARG A 438 37.57 -6.80 -27.92
CA ARG A 438 38.85 -6.56 -27.21
C ARG A 438 39.44 -7.81 -26.56
N CYS A 439 38.67 -8.88 -26.47
CA CYS A 439 39.14 -10.17 -25.96
C CYS A 439 39.77 -11.01 -27.08
N LYS A 440 39.50 -10.70 -28.36
CA LYS A 440 40.09 -11.41 -29.50
C LYS A 440 41.61 -11.25 -29.51
N GLY A 441 42.34 -12.35 -29.48
CA GLY A 441 43.81 -12.37 -29.43
C GLY A 441 44.45 -11.79 -28.16
N ASP A 442 43.69 -11.63 -27.06
CA ASP A 442 44.21 -11.10 -25.79
C ASP A 442 44.89 -12.20 -24.94
N GLU A 443 45.94 -12.82 -25.46
CA GLU A 443 46.70 -13.89 -24.78
C GLU A 443 47.36 -13.43 -23.46
N ALA A 444 47.56 -12.12 -23.30
CA ALA A 444 48.12 -11.53 -22.08
C ALA A 444 47.05 -11.25 -21.00
N CYS A 445 45.78 -11.61 -21.25
CA CYS A 445 44.63 -11.40 -20.37
C CYS A 445 44.60 -9.97 -19.81
N LYS A 446 44.69 -8.95 -20.68
CA LYS A 446 44.69 -7.54 -20.26
C LYS A 446 43.28 -6.97 -20.15
N ASP A 447 42.32 -7.48 -20.92
CA ASP A 447 40.95 -7.00 -20.90
C ASP A 447 40.20 -7.48 -19.66
N TRP A 448 39.41 -6.58 -19.05
CA TRP A 448 38.67 -6.90 -17.82
C TRP A 448 37.59 -7.95 -18.04
N VAL A 449 36.86 -7.87 -19.17
CA VAL A 449 35.82 -8.86 -19.50
C VAL A 449 36.46 -10.23 -19.71
N HIS A 450 37.66 -10.26 -20.34
CA HIS A 450 38.44 -11.49 -20.47
C HIS A 450 38.82 -12.06 -19.09
N LYS A 451 39.42 -11.26 -18.21
CA LYS A 451 39.77 -11.68 -16.84
C LYS A 451 38.56 -12.22 -16.06
N GLU A 452 37.42 -11.55 -16.13
CA GLU A 452 36.19 -11.97 -15.46
C GLU A 452 35.67 -13.31 -15.98
N ILE A 453 35.67 -13.51 -17.30
CA ILE A 453 35.26 -14.77 -17.94
C ILE A 453 36.19 -15.91 -17.54
N ALA A 454 37.51 -15.73 -17.66
CA ALA A 454 38.51 -16.73 -17.27
C ALA A 454 38.39 -17.09 -15.77
N THR A 455 38.13 -16.09 -14.93
CA THR A 455 37.87 -16.28 -13.50
C THR A 455 36.58 -17.06 -13.26
N ALA A 456 35.48 -16.72 -13.93
CA ALA A 456 34.20 -17.42 -13.81
C ALA A 456 34.30 -18.90 -14.26
N LEU A 457 35.06 -19.16 -15.34
CA LEU A 457 35.31 -20.51 -15.85
C LEU A 457 36.17 -21.34 -14.89
N SER A 458 37.28 -20.77 -14.40
CA SER A 458 38.16 -21.45 -13.44
C SER A 458 37.46 -21.76 -12.11
N GLY A 459 36.56 -20.87 -11.65
CA GLY A 459 35.72 -21.11 -10.47
C GLY A 459 34.42 -21.88 -10.73
N GLN A 460 34.25 -22.47 -11.93
CA GLN A 460 33.08 -23.28 -12.33
C GLN A 460 31.74 -22.64 -11.98
N LYS A 461 31.60 -21.33 -12.26
CA LYS A 461 30.37 -20.59 -11.99
C LYS A 461 29.26 -20.98 -12.97
N ASN A 462 28.01 -20.76 -12.56
CA ASN A 462 26.86 -20.86 -13.47
C ASN A 462 26.87 -19.64 -14.40
N ILE A 463 27.45 -19.81 -15.60
CA ILE A 463 27.58 -18.74 -16.61
C ILE A 463 26.33 -18.71 -17.48
N ILE A 464 25.65 -17.55 -17.51
CA ILE A 464 24.46 -17.33 -18.33
C ILE A 464 24.72 -16.15 -19.26
N PRO A 465 25.01 -16.40 -20.55
CA PRO A 465 25.14 -15.35 -21.54
C PRO A 465 23.77 -14.74 -21.86
N VAL A 466 23.68 -13.41 -21.87
CA VAL A 466 22.49 -12.66 -22.33
C VAL A 466 22.90 -11.86 -23.56
N THR A 467 22.36 -12.23 -24.72
CA THR A 467 22.75 -11.65 -26.02
C THR A 467 21.78 -10.55 -26.43
N ASP A 468 22.33 -9.40 -26.80
CA ASP A 468 21.62 -8.25 -27.35
C ASP A 468 22.32 -7.77 -28.63
N HIS A 469 21.70 -8.08 -29.78
CA HIS A 469 22.26 -7.82 -31.11
C HIS A 469 23.74 -8.26 -31.26
N PHE A 470 24.09 -9.44 -30.72
CA PHE A 470 25.46 -9.96 -30.70
C PHE A 470 25.62 -11.20 -31.57
N ASP A 471 26.68 -11.21 -32.36
CA ASP A 471 27.11 -12.33 -33.19
C ASP A 471 28.29 -13.06 -32.54
N TRP A 472 28.20 -14.39 -32.47
CA TRP A 472 29.25 -15.21 -31.88
C TRP A 472 30.50 -15.22 -32.78
N PRO A 473 31.71 -14.92 -32.23
CA PRO A 473 32.95 -14.96 -32.98
C PRO A 473 33.44 -16.39 -33.20
N ASP A 474 34.38 -16.56 -34.13
CA ASP A 474 35.01 -17.85 -34.38
C ASP A 474 35.83 -18.29 -33.15
N PRO A 475 35.79 -19.59 -32.77
CA PRO A 475 36.49 -20.09 -31.59
C PRO A 475 37.99 -19.81 -31.59
N GLU A 476 38.63 -19.85 -32.76
CA GLU A 476 40.07 -19.63 -32.94
C GLU A 476 40.50 -18.17 -32.74
N GLU A 477 39.56 -17.21 -32.79
CA GLU A 477 39.85 -15.79 -32.51
C GLU A 477 39.94 -15.50 -31.00
N LEU A 478 39.39 -16.39 -30.17
CA LEU A 478 39.38 -16.24 -28.72
C LEU A 478 40.52 -17.05 -28.07
N PRO A 479 41.16 -16.48 -27.02
CA PRO A 479 42.11 -17.21 -26.17
C PRO A 479 41.55 -18.53 -25.62
N GLU A 480 42.43 -19.51 -25.43
CA GLU A 480 42.05 -20.89 -25.07
C GLU A 480 41.28 -20.98 -23.73
N ASP A 481 41.60 -20.12 -22.78
CA ASP A 481 41.04 -20.07 -21.42
C ASP A 481 39.60 -19.54 -21.38
N MET A 482 39.15 -18.76 -22.37
CA MET A 482 37.79 -18.24 -22.45
C MET A 482 36.91 -18.91 -23.52
N ARG A 483 37.50 -19.70 -24.44
CA ARG A 483 36.81 -20.36 -25.56
C ARG A 483 35.63 -21.23 -25.13
N ALA A 484 35.66 -21.76 -23.91
CA ALA A 484 34.57 -22.55 -23.34
C ALA A 484 33.23 -21.79 -23.24
N ILE A 485 33.23 -20.46 -23.26
CA ILE A 485 32.00 -19.66 -23.12
C ILE A 485 31.02 -19.86 -24.28
N LEU A 486 31.52 -20.24 -25.47
CA LEU A 486 30.71 -20.52 -26.66
C LEU A 486 29.80 -21.76 -26.49
N LYS A 487 30.07 -22.60 -25.48
CA LYS A 487 29.30 -23.83 -25.22
C LYS A 487 28.11 -23.59 -24.28
N PHE A 488 27.97 -22.42 -23.67
CA PHE A 488 26.90 -22.12 -22.72
C PHE A 488 25.62 -21.67 -23.44
N ASN A 489 24.47 -22.05 -22.87
CA ASN A 489 23.16 -21.69 -23.41
C ASN A 489 22.86 -20.20 -23.17
N GLY A 490 22.88 -19.41 -24.25
CA GLY A 490 22.55 -17.99 -24.20
C GLY A 490 21.04 -17.71 -24.16
N ILE A 491 20.65 -16.60 -23.52
CA ILE A 491 19.31 -16.04 -23.54
C ILE A 491 19.32 -14.82 -24.45
N LYS A 492 18.46 -14.82 -25.49
CA LYS A 492 18.27 -13.66 -26.35
C LYS A 492 17.40 -12.62 -25.65
N TRP A 493 17.92 -11.40 -25.51
CA TRP A 493 17.16 -10.28 -24.95
C TRP A 493 16.08 -9.81 -25.93
N SER A 494 14.90 -9.51 -25.40
CA SER A 494 13.78 -8.93 -26.15
C SER A 494 13.32 -7.63 -25.51
N HIS A 495 13.45 -6.52 -26.24
CA HIS A 495 13.03 -5.20 -25.75
C HIS A 495 11.51 -5.07 -25.56
N GLU A 496 10.72 -5.83 -26.33
CA GLU A 496 9.25 -5.84 -26.25
C GLU A 496 8.73 -6.77 -25.14
N TYR A 497 9.43 -7.87 -24.87
CA TYR A 497 9.02 -8.90 -23.92
C TYR A 497 10.04 -9.04 -22.78
N GLN A 498 10.28 -7.93 -22.08
CA GLN A 498 11.29 -7.85 -21.02
C GLN A 498 10.99 -8.82 -19.87
N GLU A 499 9.75 -8.80 -19.37
CA GLU A 499 9.36 -9.61 -18.19
C GLU A 499 9.50 -11.11 -18.44
N ALA A 500 9.04 -11.60 -19.59
CA ALA A 500 9.18 -13.01 -19.97
C ALA A 500 10.66 -13.43 -20.11
N THR A 501 11.52 -12.51 -20.57
CA THR A 501 12.97 -12.75 -20.67
C THR A 501 13.61 -12.81 -19.28
N ILE A 502 13.18 -11.95 -18.36
CA ILE A 502 13.62 -11.95 -16.96
C ILE A 502 13.17 -13.23 -16.25
N GLU A 503 11.92 -13.67 -16.40
CA GLU A 503 11.45 -14.94 -15.82
C GLU A 503 12.30 -16.13 -16.31
N LYS A 504 12.63 -16.15 -17.60
CA LYS A 504 13.51 -17.17 -18.17
C LYS A 504 14.91 -17.10 -17.57
N LEU A 505 15.47 -15.91 -17.39
CA LEU A 505 16.76 -15.70 -16.72
C LEU A 505 16.73 -16.20 -15.27
N ILE A 506 15.67 -15.89 -14.52
CA ILE A 506 15.49 -16.35 -13.13
C ILE A 506 15.47 -17.88 -13.05
N ARG A 507 14.80 -18.57 -13.97
CA ARG A 507 14.81 -20.04 -14.04
C ARG A 507 16.22 -20.61 -14.26
N PHE A 508 17.06 -19.92 -15.05
CA PHE A 508 18.45 -20.32 -15.27
C PHE A 508 19.34 -20.05 -14.05
N LEU A 509 19.05 -19.00 -13.28
CA LEU A 509 19.77 -18.66 -12.03
C LEU A 509 19.47 -19.64 -10.89
N GLN A 510 18.27 -20.21 -10.85
CA GLN A 510 17.85 -21.15 -9.81
C GLN A 510 18.28 -22.61 -10.11
N GLY A 511 18.67 -22.90 -11.35
CA GLY A 511 19.00 -24.25 -11.83
C GLY A 511 17.76 -25.15 -11.95
N ARG A 512 17.80 -26.15 -12.84
CA ARG A 512 16.78 -27.21 -12.84
C ARG A 512 16.95 -28.02 -11.55
N SER A 513 16.01 -27.91 -10.62
CA SER A 513 15.82 -28.93 -9.61
C SER A 513 15.58 -30.26 -10.34
N SER A 514 16.46 -31.24 -10.10
CA SER A 514 16.27 -32.61 -10.58
C SER A 514 15.13 -33.28 -9.81
N GLN A 515 13.88 -32.85 -10.03
CA GLN A 515 12.68 -33.48 -9.49
C GLN A 515 11.55 -33.69 -10.53
N ASP A 516 11.69 -33.22 -11.77
CA ASP A 516 10.69 -33.41 -12.83
C ASP A 516 11.07 -34.51 -13.85
N SER A 517 11.57 -35.64 -13.36
CA SER A 517 11.77 -36.86 -14.18
C SER A 517 11.21 -38.11 -13.48
N SER A 518 9.96 -38.01 -13.01
CA SER A 518 9.17 -39.18 -12.57
C SER A 518 7.66 -39.04 -12.82
N SER A 519 7.27 -38.41 -13.93
CA SER A 519 5.85 -38.34 -14.34
C SER A 519 5.63 -38.49 -15.85
N ALA A 520 6.43 -39.34 -16.49
CA ALA A 520 6.13 -39.84 -17.83
C ALA A 520 6.70 -41.26 -17.99
N GLY A 521 5.85 -42.28 -17.81
CA GLY A 521 6.16 -43.64 -18.23
C GLY A 521 5.70 -44.75 -17.30
N SER A 522 4.38 -44.93 -17.14
CA SER A 522 3.80 -46.24 -16.82
C SER A 522 2.28 -46.16 -16.93
N ASP A 523 1.77 -46.32 -18.15
CA ASP A 523 0.48 -46.98 -18.41
C ASP A 523 0.32 -47.15 -19.92
N ASN A 524 0.85 -48.27 -20.42
CA ASN A 524 0.29 -49.00 -21.56
C ASN A 524 1.01 -50.35 -21.68
N SER A 525 0.45 -51.35 -21.00
CA SER A 525 0.69 -52.77 -21.26
C SER A 525 -0.63 -53.50 -20.98
N LEU A 526 -1.56 -53.38 -21.94
CA LEU A 526 -2.78 -54.17 -22.05
C LEU A 526 -2.47 -55.33 -23.01
N GLU A 527 -2.20 -56.50 -22.45
CA GLU A 527 -2.35 -57.83 -23.05
C GLU A 527 -2.81 -58.71 -21.87
N CYS A 528 -3.78 -59.61 -21.92
CA CYS A 528 -4.48 -60.27 -23.01
C CYS A 528 -5.75 -60.89 -22.38
N GLY A 529 -6.92 -60.63 -22.94
CA GLY A 529 -8.15 -61.38 -22.65
C GLY A 529 -8.38 -62.40 -23.75
N THR A 530 -8.21 -63.68 -23.44
CA THR A 530 -8.45 -64.83 -24.33
C THR A 530 -9.90 -64.91 -24.83
N PRO A 531 -10.14 -65.36 -26.08
CA PRO A 531 -11.47 -65.64 -26.59
C PRO A 531 -11.96 -67.04 -26.19
N LEU A 532 -13.22 -67.11 -25.77
CA LEU A 532 -13.99 -68.35 -25.62
C LEU A 532 -14.62 -68.71 -26.96
N GLU A 533 -14.25 -69.87 -27.50
CA GLU A 533 -15.03 -70.59 -28.50
C GLU A 533 -16.01 -71.57 -27.85
N GLN A 534 -16.99 -71.97 -28.66
CA GLN A 534 -17.96 -73.07 -28.55
C GLN A 534 -19.29 -72.73 -27.87
N SER A 535 -20.34 -72.46 -28.63
CA SER A 535 -21.16 -73.46 -29.35
C SER A 535 -22.14 -72.80 -30.32
#